data_AF-A0A2H6HTH7-F1
#
_entry.id   AF-A0A2H6HTH7-F1
#
_cell.length_a   1.000
_cell.length_b   1.000
_cell.length_c   1.000
_cell.angle_alpha   90.00
_cell.angle_beta   90.00
_cell.angle_gamma   90.00
#
_symmetry.space_group_name_H-M   'P 1'
#
loop_
_entity.id
_entity.type
_entity.pdbx_description
1 polymer ?
#
loop_
_entity_poly.entity_id
_entity_poly.type
_entity_poly.pdbx_seq_one_letter_code
_entity_poly.pdbx_strand_id
1 'polypeptide(L)'
;MRILLVHWDDMEQQELASELRIWGHEVIAGFTTVGEVKDSKPEGVVISLRRMPGHGRKTAHELREQLGENCAPLVFADGLPDKVSDMMGEFNQARFVAWDLLESTLAGLDSTTEEIA
;
A
#
# COMPACT_ATOMS: atom_id res chain seq x y z
N MET A 1 9.42 -8.89 2.44
CA MET A 1 9.39 -7.54 1.83
C MET A 1 9.10 -6.46 2.86
N ARG A 2 9.57 -5.23 2.62
CA ARG A 2 9.20 -4.01 3.37
C ARG A 2 7.92 -3.38 2.81
N ILE A 3 6.89 -3.31 3.64
CA ILE A 3 5.56 -2.78 3.28
C ILE A 3 5.30 -1.49 4.03
N LEU A 4 4.97 -0.44 3.29
CA LEU A 4 4.47 0.80 3.85
C LEU A 4 2.96 0.73 4.03
N LEU A 5 2.46 0.78 5.27
CA LEU A 5 1.03 0.79 5.54
C LEU A 5 0.54 2.21 5.87
N VAL A 6 -0.29 2.77 4.98
CA VAL A 6 -0.97 4.06 5.18
C VAL A 6 -2.38 3.81 5.72
N HIS A 7 -2.64 4.31 6.94
CA HIS A 7 -3.97 4.30 7.55
C HIS A 7 -4.17 5.59 8.37
N TRP A 8 -5.42 6.07 8.46
CA TRP A 8 -5.78 7.32 9.13
C TRP A 8 -6.19 7.14 10.59
N ASP A 9 -6.56 5.93 10.96
CA ASP A 9 -6.81 5.52 12.33
C ASP A 9 -5.59 4.76 12.85
N ASP A 10 -4.96 5.27 13.91
CA ASP A 10 -3.73 4.70 14.48
C ASP A 10 -3.96 3.31 15.06
N MET A 11 -5.13 3.07 15.67
CA MET A 11 -5.46 1.77 16.25
C MET A 11 -5.64 0.71 15.17
N GLU A 12 -6.46 0.99 14.15
CA GLU A 12 -6.59 0.09 12.99
C GLU A 12 -5.24 -0.06 12.27
N GLN A 13 -4.43 1.00 12.15
CA GLN A 13 -3.11 0.90 11.55
C GLN A 13 -2.25 -0.13 12.25
N GLN A 14 -2.21 -0.11 13.59
CA GLN A 14 -1.41 -1.05 14.36
C GLN A 14 -1.94 -2.48 14.26
N GLU A 15 -3.26 -2.68 14.22
CA GLU A 15 -3.85 -4.01 14.01
C GLU A 15 -3.47 -4.59 12.65
N LEU A 16 -3.69 -3.81 11.59
CA LEU A 16 -3.36 -4.18 10.21
C LEU A 16 -1.85 -4.38 10.02
N ALA A 17 -1.02 -3.54 10.64
CA ALA A 17 0.43 -3.69 10.61
C ALA A 17 0.89 -4.95 11.36
N SER A 18 0.23 -5.29 12.47
CA SER A 18 0.53 -6.51 13.21
C SER A 18 0.20 -7.75 12.40
N GLU A 19 -0.92 -7.74 11.68
CA GLU A 19 -1.31 -8.85 10.80
C GLU A 19 -0.32 -9.04 9.64
N LEU A 20 0.05 -7.95 8.95
CA LEU A 20 1.07 -7.98 7.91
C LEU A 20 2.44 -8.46 8.43
N ARG A 21 2.80 -8.14 9.69
CA ARG A 21 4.01 -8.65 10.34
C ARG A 21 3.91 -10.15 10.66
N ILE A 22 2.73 -10.64 11.03
CA ILE A 22 2.47 -12.06 11.27
C ILE A 22 2.67 -12.87 9.98
N TRP A 23 2.32 -12.30 8.82
CA TRP A 23 2.61 -12.88 7.50
C TRP A 23 4.10 -12.85 7.11
N GLY A 24 4.98 -12.32 7.97
CA GLY A 24 6.42 -12.27 7.77
C GLY A 24 6.92 -11.04 6.99
N HIS A 25 6.08 -10.03 6.79
CA HIS A 25 6.48 -8.79 6.15
C HIS A 25 7.00 -7.76 7.17
N GLU A 26 7.94 -6.92 6.74
CA GLU A 26 8.43 -5.81 7.55
C GLU A 26 7.54 -4.60 7.32
N VAL A 27 6.75 -4.21 8.31
CA VAL A 27 5.73 -3.17 8.14
C VAL A 27 6.17 -1.84 8.73
N ILE A 28 6.25 -0.85 7.87
CA ILE A 28 6.48 0.56 8.19
C ILE A 28 5.10 1.20 8.34
N ALA A 29 4.73 1.56 9.58
CA ALA A 29 3.48 2.22 9.95
C ALA A 29 3.78 3.51 10.73
N GLY A 30 2.84 4.45 10.76
CA GLY A 30 2.94 5.68 11.57
C GLY A 30 3.90 6.77 11.05
N PHE A 31 4.27 6.75 9.77
CA PHE A 31 5.16 7.76 9.19
C PHE A 31 4.49 9.13 9.14
N THR A 32 5.20 10.14 9.62
CA THR A 32 4.72 11.53 9.69
C THR A 32 5.07 12.31 8.43
N THR A 33 6.13 11.93 7.72
CA THR A 33 6.60 12.64 6.53
C THR A 33 7.01 11.71 5.39
N VAL A 34 6.87 12.20 4.15
CA VAL A 34 7.21 11.42 2.95
C VAL A 34 8.73 11.19 2.81
N GLY A 35 9.55 12.04 3.43
CA GLY A 35 11.01 11.86 3.44
C GLY A 35 11.45 10.59 4.16
N GLU A 36 10.83 10.29 5.31
CA GLU A 36 11.11 9.08 6.10
C GLU A 36 10.73 7.81 5.32
N VAL A 37 9.63 7.87 4.57
CA VAL A 37 9.20 6.79 3.69
C VAL A 37 10.22 6.53 2.59
N LYS A 38 10.73 7.59 1.96
CA LYS A 38 11.72 7.48 0.88
C LYS A 38 13.02 6.84 1.33
N ASP A 39 13.53 7.21 2.51
CA ASP A 39 14.75 6.64 3.09
C ASP A 39 14.58 5.15 3.43
N SER A 40 13.39 4.80 3.94
CA SER A 40 13.04 3.42 4.28
C SER A 40 12.93 2.47 3.07
N LYS A 41 12.84 3.03 1.85
CA LYS A 41 12.77 2.32 0.57
C LYS A 41 11.77 1.14 0.59
N PRO A 42 10.46 1.41 0.68
CA PRO A 42 9.45 0.36 0.71
C PRO A 42 9.43 -0.42 -0.61
N GLU A 43 9.21 -1.72 -0.50
CA GLU A 43 9.05 -2.64 -1.64
C GLU A 43 7.58 -2.80 -2.04
N GLY A 44 6.64 -2.34 -1.20
CA GLY A 44 5.21 -2.27 -1.50
C GLY A 44 4.54 -1.22 -0.64
N VAL A 45 3.51 -0.57 -1.17
CA VAL A 45 2.72 0.43 -0.44
C VAL A 45 1.28 -0.05 -0.36
N VAL A 46 0.76 -0.18 0.86
CA VAL A 46 -0.63 -0.56 1.14
C VAL A 46 -1.36 0.64 1.71
N ILE A 47 -2.45 1.05 1.07
CA ILE A 47 -3.32 2.14 1.51
C ILE A 47 -4.71 1.57 1.81
N SER A 48 -5.15 1.65 3.06
CA SER A 48 -6.50 1.24 3.42
C SER A 48 -7.53 2.33 3.08
N LEU A 49 -8.60 1.95 2.40
CA LEU A 49 -9.69 2.86 2.04
C LEU A 49 -10.92 2.72 2.95
N ARG A 50 -10.85 1.93 4.04
CA ARG A 50 -11.98 1.57 4.92
C ARG A 50 -12.81 2.75 5.43
N ARG A 51 -12.19 3.89 5.72
CA ARG A 51 -12.86 5.04 6.36
C ARG A 51 -12.85 6.34 5.56
N MET A 52 -11.73 6.70 4.94
CA MET A 52 -11.57 7.98 4.25
C MET A 52 -10.93 7.81 2.87
N PRO A 53 -11.72 7.34 1.87
CA PRO A 53 -11.19 7.15 0.51
C PRO A 53 -10.69 8.45 -0.13
N GLY A 54 -11.26 9.61 0.24
CA GLY A 54 -10.84 10.91 -0.31
C GLY A 54 -9.43 11.34 0.10
N HIS A 55 -8.96 10.98 1.30
CA HIS A 55 -7.60 11.29 1.71
C HIS A 55 -6.59 10.30 1.12
N GLY A 56 -6.99 9.03 0.94
CA GLY A 56 -6.11 8.02 0.35
C GLY A 56 -5.64 8.33 -1.06
N ARG A 57 -6.51 8.93 -1.89
CA ARG A 57 -6.13 9.39 -3.23
C ARG A 57 -5.03 10.44 -3.22
N LYS A 58 -5.16 11.45 -2.35
CA LYS A 58 -4.18 12.54 -2.26
C LYS A 58 -2.84 12.00 -1.74
N THR A 59 -2.88 11.19 -0.68
CA THR A 59 -1.67 10.57 -0.13
C THR A 59 -0.99 9.64 -1.13
N ALA A 60 -1.75 8.89 -1.93
CA ALA A 60 -1.20 8.07 -3.02
C ALA A 60 -0.46 8.92 -4.06
N HIS A 61 -1.02 10.08 -4.44
CA HIS A 61 -0.39 11.00 -5.38
C HIS A 61 0.92 11.57 -4.79
N GLU A 62 0.87 12.05 -3.55
CA GLU A 62 2.05 12.61 -2.86
C GLU A 62 3.15 11.55 -2.69
N LEU A 63 2.79 10.31 -2.34
CA LEU A 63 3.73 9.19 -2.25
C LEU A 63 4.34 8.86 -3.62
N ARG A 64 3.52 8.84 -4.68
CA ARG A 64 3.98 8.59 -6.06
C ARG A 64 4.94 9.66 -6.56
N GLU A 65 4.66 10.93 -6.31
CA GLU A 65 5.55 12.04 -6.69
C GLU A 65 6.91 11.96 -6.01
N GLN A 66 6.97 11.46 -4.78
CA GLN A 66 8.19 11.44 -3.96
C GLN A 66 9.00 10.15 -4.09
N LEU A 67 8.33 9.00 -4.17
CA LEU A 67 8.95 7.69 -4.35
C LEU A 67 9.24 7.39 -5.82
N GLY A 68 8.49 7.98 -6.73
CA GLY A 68 8.54 7.72 -8.16
C GLY A 68 7.64 6.55 -8.55
N GLU A 69 7.04 6.65 -9.74
CA GLU A 69 5.99 5.74 -10.21
C GLU A 69 6.44 4.27 -10.33
N ASN A 70 7.75 4.02 -10.48
CA ASN A 70 8.31 2.68 -10.65
C ASN A 70 8.98 2.11 -9.38
N CYS A 71 8.89 2.78 -8.24
CA CYS A 71 9.68 2.37 -7.06
C CYS A 71 9.00 1.27 -6.23
N ALA A 72 7.68 1.31 -6.09
CA ALA A 72 6.93 0.30 -5.36
C ALA A 72 5.51 0.12 -5.94
N PRO A 73 4.99 -1.13 -6.01
CA PRO A 73 3.60 -1.40 -6.31
C PRO A 73 2.69 -0.76 -5.24
N LEU A 74 1.64 -0.10 -5.72
CA LEU A 74 0.63 0.53 -4.88
C LEU A 74 -0.57 -0.42 -4.77
N VAL A 75 -0.99 -0.73 -3.55
CA VAL A 75 -2.11 -1.62 -3.27
C VAL A 75 -3.10 -0.88 -2.39
N PHE A 76 -4.34 -0.77 -2.85
CA PHE A 76 -5.44 -0.23 -2.08
C PHE A 76 -6.26 -1.37 -1.50
N ALA A 77 -6.41 -1.39 -0.18
CA ALA A 77 -7.16 -2.41 0.53
C ALA A 77 -8.54 -1.90 0.98
N ASP A 78 -9.57 -2.75 0.87
CA ASP A 78 -10.95 -2.46 1.32
C ASP A 78 -11.56 -1.17 0.73
N GLY A 79 -11.28 -0.90 -0.54
CA GLY A 79 -11.93 0.19 -1.28
C GLY A 79 -13.37 -0.15 -1.68
N LEU A 80 -14.26 0.83 -1.56
CA LEU A 80 -15.60 0.73 -2.17
C LEU A 80 -15.46 0.69 -3.71
N PRO A 81 -16.09 -0.29 -4.40
CA PRO A 81 -15.88 -0.53 -5.84
C PRO A 81 -16.18 0.70 -6.72
N ASP A 82 -17.12 1.54 -6.30
CA ASP A 82 -17.49 2.79 -6.96
C ASP A 82 -16.35 3.82 -6.95
N LYS A 83 -15.63 3.95 -5.82
CA LYS A 83 -14.48 4.87 -5.66
C LYS A 83 -13.20 4.31 -6.25
N VAL A 84 -13.06 3.00 -6.23
CA VAL A 84 -11.95 2.27 -6.85
C VAL A 84 -11.93 2.46 -8.35
N SER A 85 -13.09 2.49 -9.00
CA SER A 85 -13.20 2.66 -10.46
C SER A 85 -12.68 4.02 -10.93
N ASP A 86 -12.91 5.09 -10.18
CA ASP A 86 -12.37 6.42 -10.46
C ASP A 86 -10.84 6.46 -10.30
N MET A 87 -10.30 5.81 -9.26
CA MET A 87 -8.86 5.77 -9.01
C MET A 87 -8.09 4.82 -9.94
N MET A 88 -8.70 3.73 -10.41
CA MET A 88 -8.06 2.82 -11.37
C MET A 88 -7.68 3.53 -12.67
N GLY A 89 -8.48 4.50 -13.11
CA GLY A 89 -8.17 5.30 -14.30
C GLY A 89 -6.96 6.22 -14.13
N GLU A 90 -6.66 6.65 -12.91
CA GLU A 90 -5.52 7.54 -12.61
C GLU A 90 -4.26 6.79 -12.23
N PHE A 91 -4.40 5.66 -11.54
CA PHE A 91 -3.29 4.86 -11.04
C PHE A 91 -3.25 3.51 -11.76
N ASN A 92 -2.78 3.50 -13.01
CA ASN A 92 -2.74 2.29 -13.85
C ASN A 92 -1.88 1.14 -13.27
N GLN A 93 -1.00 1.44 -12.31
CA GLN A 93 -0.17 0.45 -11.61
C GLN A 93 -0.68 0.12 -10.21
N ALA A 94 -1.79 0.72 -9.77
CA ALA A 94 -2.37 0.42 -8.48
C ALA A 94 -3.26 -0.82 -8.54
N ARG A 95 -3.14 -1.71 -7.55
CA ARG A 95 -4.01 -2.87 -7.37
C ARG A 95 -5.03 -2.58 -6.30
N PHE A 96 -6.29 -2.93 -6.55
CA PHE A 96 -7.36 -2.78 -5.58
C PHE A 96 -7.82 -4.16 -5.16
N VAL A 97 -7.71 -4.46 -3.87
CA VAL A 97 -8.01 -5.79 -3.34
C VAL A 97 -8.78 -5.67 -2.04
N ALA A 98 -9.62 -6.66 -1.74
CA ALA A 98 -10.18 -6.80 -0.40
C ALA A 98 -9.06 -7.19 0.57
N TRP A 99 -9.18 -6.80 1.84
CA TRP A 99 -8.16 -7.14 2.84
C TRP A 99 -7.93 -8.65 2.97
N ASP A 100 -8.99 -9.45 2.84
CA ASP A 100 -8.95 -10.91 2.84
C ASP A 100 -8.07 -11.51 1.70
N LEU A 101 -7.90 -10.77 0.59
CA LEU A 101 -7.09 -11.17 -0.56
C LEU A 101 -5.72 -10.48 -0.59
N LEU A 102 -5.42 -9.64 0.39
CA LEU A 102 -4.19 -8.85 0.45
C LEU A 102 -2.97 -9.76 0.59
N GLU A 103 -3.02 -10.75 1.48
CA GLU A 103 -1.95 -11.73 1.70
C GLU A 103 -1.56 -12.43 0.39
N SER A 104 -2.54 -12.97 -0.33
CA SER A 104 -2.31 -13.65 -1.61
C SER A 104 -1.73 -12.71 -2.67
N THR A 105 -2.16 -11.44 -2.68
CA THR A 105 -1.67 -10.43 -3.61
C THR A 105 -0.22 -10.04 -3.31
N LEU A 106 0.12 -9.91 -2.03
CA LEU A 106 1.48 -9.62 -1.57
C LEU A 106 2.42 -10.81 -1.82
N ALA A 107 1.96 -12.04 -1.61
CA ALA A 107 2.72 -13.24 -1.93
C ALA A 107 3.07 -13.32 -3.44
N GLY A 108 2.14 -12.90 -4.31
CA GLY A 108 2.41 -12.81 -5.75
C GLY A 108 3.40 -11.70 -6.13
N LEU A 109 3.48 -10.63 -5.34
CA LEU A 109 4.45 -9.54 -5.53
C LEU A 109 5.86 -9.95 -5.08
N ASP A 110 5.97 -10.69 -3.97
CA ASP A 110 7.24 -11.26 -3.47
C ASP A 110 7.85 -12.22 -4.51
N SER A 111 7.01 -13.05 -5.12
CA SER A 111 7.40 -14.06 -6.11
C SER A 111 7.88 -13.51 -7.47
N THR A 112 7.67 -12.21 -7.77
CA THR A 112 8.03 -11.63 -9.08
C THR A 112 9.51 -11.22 -9.19
N THR A 113 10.33 -11.44 -8.14
CA THR A 113 11.78 -11.16 -8.21
C THR A 113 12.58 -12.32 -8.85
N GLU A 114 11.96 -13.46 -9.14
CA GLU A 114 12.61 -14.58 -9.83
C GLU A 114 11.96 -14.91 -11.18
N GLU A 115 12.10 -14.04 -12.19
CA GLU A 115 12.25 -14.48 -13.58
C GLU A 115 12.67 -13.32 -14.50
N ILE A 116 13.98 -13.14 -14.70
CA ILE A 116 14.63 -13.20 -16.02
C ILE A 116 16.16 -13.13 -15.83
N ALA A 117 16.79 -14.28 -16.06
CA ALA A 117 18.21 -14.43 -16.33
C ALA A 117 18.54 -14.03 -17.78
#